data_AF-A0A7C2JK88-F1
#
_entry.id   AF-A0A7C2JK88-F1
#
_cell.length_a   1.000
_cell.length_b   1.000
_cell.length_c   1.000
_cell.angle_alpha   90.00
_cell.angle_beta   90.00
_cell.angle_gamma   90.00
#
_symmetry.space_group_name_H-M   'P 1'
#
loop_
_entity.id
_entity.type
_entity.pdbx_description
1 polymer ?
#
loop_
_entity_poly.entity_id
_entity_poly.type
_entity_poly.pdbx_seq_one_letter_code
_entity_poly.pdbx_strand_id
1 'polypeptide(L)'
;MPDKTKCNLEIAQVFSDIADMLDIKGEDWYRIRAYRRAAEAIADYGEDLSTVWEEGRLEEIPGVGKAIASKIDEMLRTGHLEYYERLRSEIPDGVLSLLGIPGVGPRTAQLLYEELGLVSIPDVEAAARQHRLRDLKGLGPKSEERILQGIQSLHRVSGRHLLATALPVAEEIVAALKEHLEAEGVTPAGSLRRCAPTVG
;
A
#
# COMPACT_ATOMS: atom_id res chain seq x y z
N MET A 1 -2.84 -22.41 -19.20
CA MET A 1 -3.53 -21.14 -19.53
C MET A 1 -3.01 -20.12 -18.55
N PRO A 2 -2.39 -19.01 -19.00
CA PRO A 2 -1.90 -18.01 -18.06
C PRO A 2 -3.10 -17.41 -17.33
N ASP A 3 -2.91 -17.21 -16.03
CA ASP A 3 -3.87 -16.79 -15.01
C ASP A 3 -4.63 -15.54 -15.48
N LYS A 4 -5.83 -15.73 -16.03
CA LYS A 4 -6.68 -14.64 -16.50
C LYS A 4 -7.24 -13.95 -15.26
N THR A 5 -7.00 -12.64 -15.19
CA THR A 5 -7.50 -11.69 -14.20
C THR A 5 -6.54 -11.43 -13.03
N LYS A 6 -5.47 -10.68 -13.28
CA LYS A 6 -5.00 -9.76 -12.24
C LYS A 6 -6.11 -8.74 -12.00
N CYS A 7 -6.56 -8.62 -10.76
CA CYS A 7 -7.56 -7.61 -10.40
C CYS A 7 -7.00 -6.20 -10.70
N ASN A 8 -7.83 -5.26 -11.15
CA ASN A 8 -7.43 -3.86 -11.37
C ASN A 8 -6.62 -3.30 -10.19
N LEU A 9 -6.99 -3.68 -8.96
CA LEU A 9 -6.30 -3.29 -7.74
C LEU A 9 -4.84 -3.78 -7.67
N GLU A 10 -4.54 -4.98 -8.16
CA GLU A 10 -3.18 -5.51 -8.19
C GLU A 10 -2.30 -4.73 -9.17
N ILE A 11 -2.86 -4.40 -10.34
CA ILE A 11 -2.19 -3.58 -11.35
C ILE A 11 -1.95 -2.18 -10.77
N ALA A 12 -2.98 -1.56 -10.20
CA ALA A 12 -2.88 -0.26 -9.56
C ALA A 12 -1.80 -0.25 -8.46
N GLN A 13 -1.74 -1.31 -7.63
CA GLN A 13 -0.72 -1.43 -6.59
C GLN A 13 0.69 -1.46 -7.16
N VAL A 14 0.94 -2.25 -8.22
CA VAL A 14 2.25 -2.28 -8.90
C VAL A 14 2.66 -0.89 -9.41
N PHE A 15 1.73 -0.14 -9.99
CA PHE A 15 2.01 1.23 -10.46
C PHE A 15 2.22 2.21 -9.30
N SER A 16 1.50 2.03 -8.18
CA SER A 16 1.73 2.79 -6.95
C SER A 16 3.13 2.53 -6.40
N ASP A 17 3.51 1.27 -6.27
CA ASP A 17 4.84 0.86 -5.78
C ASP A 17 5.96 1.43 -6.67
N ILE A 18 5.77 1.45 -8.00
CA ILE A 18 6.72 2.10 -8.91
C ILE A 18 6.87 3.58 -8.58
N ALA A 19 5.76 4.29 -8.32
CA ALA A 19 5.84 5.69 -7.94
C ALA A 19 6.55 5.89 -6.60
N ASP A 20 6.32 5.00 -5.61
CA ASP A 20 7.04 5.00 -4.34
C ASP A 20 8.55 4.80 -4.54
N MET A 21 8.94 3.82 -5.35
CA MET A 21 10.34 3.54 -5.67
C MET A 21 11.01 4.70 -6.39
N LEU A 22 10.32 5.34 -7.34
CA LEU A 22 10.85 6.51 -8.05
C LEU A 22 11.04 7.71 -7.11
N ASP A 23 10.12 7.94 -6.17
CA ASP A 23 10.25 9.02 -5.18
C ASP A 23 11.37 8.72 -4.17
N ILE A 24 11.56 7.46 -3.74
CA ILE A 24 12.74 7.05 -2.93
C ILE A 24 14.05 7.33 -3.67
N LYS A 25 14.08 7.14 -4.99
CA LYS A 25 15.28 7.39 -5.81
C LYS A 25 15.50 8.87 -6.12
N GLY A 26 14.59 9.76 -5.74
CA GLY A 26 14.65 11.18 -6.09
C GLY A 26 14.52 11.44 -7.59
N GLU A 27 13.79 10.60 -8.32
CA GLU A 27 13.55 10.77 -9.75
C GLU A 27 12.61 11.96 -10.05
N ASP A 28 12.44 12.27 -11.33
CA ASP A 28 11.66 13.42 -11.78
C ASP A 28 10.20 13.40 -11.30
N TRP A 29 9.73 14.55 -10.81
CA TRP A 29 8.40 14.69 -10.21
C TRP A 29 7.26 14.43 -11.21
N TYR A 30 7.45 14.74 -12.50
CA TYR A 30 6.42 14.47 -13.51
C TYR A 30 6.26 12.97 -13.71
N ARG A 31 7.36 12.21 -13.70
CA ARG A 31 7.32 10.74 -13.79
C ARG A 31 6.60 10.13 -12.59
N ILE A 32 6.98 10.52 -11.37
CA ILE A 32 6.34 10.03 -10.13
C ILE A 32 4.83 10.30 -10.20
N ARG A 33 4.44 11.53 -10.58
CA ARG A 33 3.03 11.91 -10.69
C ARG A 33 2.29 11.14 -11.77
N ALA A 34 2.92 10.84 -12.91
CA ALA A 34 2.31 10.05 -13.97
C ALA A 34 1.95 8.63 -13.47
N TYR A 35 2.88 7.95 -12.77
CA TYR A 35 2.61 6.63 -12.20
C TYR A 35 1.54 6.65 -11.10
N ARG A 36 1.55 7.66 -10.21
CA ARG A 36 0.49 7.83 -9.20
C ARG A 36 -0.89 8.01 -9.83
N ARG A 37 -1.00 8.89 -10.82
CA ARG A 37 -2.27 9.14 -11.52
C ARG A 37 -2.77 7.92 -12.25
N ALA A 38 -1.88 7.14 -12.87
CA ALA A 38 -2.26 5.88 -13.50
C ALA A 38 -2.73 4.85 -12.46
N ALA A 39 -2.04 4.72 -11.32
CA ALA A 39 -2.47 3.83 -10.25
C ALA A 39 -3.88 4.17 -9.74
N GLU A 40 -4.14 5.45 -9.45
CA GLU A 40 -5.47 5.95 -9.04
C GLU A 40 -6.52 5.66 -10.12
N ALA A 41 -6.23 6.02 -11.37
CA ALA A 41 -7.17 5.83 -12.47
C ALA A 41 -7.51 4.36 -12.75
N ILE A 42 -6.54 3.45 -12.58
CA ILE A 42 -6.75 2.00 -12.74
C ILE A 42 -7.55 1.44 -11.57
N ALA A 43 -7.27 1.87 -10.34
CA ALA A 43 -7.99 1.42 -9.15
C ALA A 43 -9.47 1.83 -9.18
N ASP A 44 -9.75 3.06 -9.63
CA ASP A 44 -11.10 3.62 -9.73
C ASP A 44 -11.81 3.24 -11.04
N TYR A 45 -11.15 2.49 -11.94
CA TYR A 45 -11.74 2.12 -13.22
C TYR A 45 -12.85 1.07 -13.02
N GLY A 46 -14.06 1.41 -13.46
CA GLY A 46 -15.25 0.59 -13.23
C GLY A 46 -15.34 -0.69 -14.07
N GLU A 47 -14.58 -0.80 -15.16
CA GLU A 47 -14.54 -1.99 -16.01
C GLU A 47 -13.27 -2.83 -15.73
N ASP A 48 -13.31 -4.13 -16.03
CA ASP A 48 -12.13 -5.00 -15.89
C ASP A 48 -11.04 -4.58 -16.88
N LEU A 49 -9.83 -4.32 -16.39
CA LEU A 49 -8.71 -3.89 -17.21
C LEU A 49 -8.34 -4.90 -18.30
N SER A 50 -8.61 -6.19 -18.08
CA SER A 50 -8.39 -7.26 -19.05
C SER A 50 -9.31 -7.08 -20.26
N THR A 51 -10.56 -6.69 -20.04
CA THR A 51 -11.53 -6.40 -21.12
C THR A 51 -11.10 -5.18 -21.90
N VAL A 52 -10.74 -4.09 -21.21
CA VAL A 52 -10.25 -2.84 -21.85
C VAL A 52 -8.98 -3.12 -22.68
N TRP A 53 -8.12 -3.99 -22.18
CA TRP A 53 -6.91 -4.42 -22.88
C TRP A 53 -7.21 -5.25 -24.12
N GLU A 54 -8.10 -6.25 -24.04
CA GLU A 54 -8.54 -7.05 -25.19
C GLU A 54 -9.19 -6.18 -26.28
N GLU A 55 -9.89 -5.10 -25.90
CA GLU A 55 -10.48 -4.12 -26.82
C GLU A 55 -9.49 -3.07 -27.34
N GLY A 56 -8.26 -3.03 -26.84
CA GLY A 56 -7.23 -2.07 -27.26
C GLY A 56 -7.49 -0.63 -26.78
N ARG A 57 -8.28 -0.46 -25.72
CA ARG A 57 -8.77 0.84 -25.22
C ARG A 57 -8.01 1.37 -24.01
N LEU A 58 -6.84 0.80 -23.68
CA LEU A 58 -6.06 1.20 -22.50
C LEU A 58 -5.70 2.69 -22.47
N GLU A 59 -5.43 3.30 -23.64
CA GLU A 59 -5.09 4.72 -23.74
C GLU A 59 -6.30 5.66 -23.53
N GLU A 60 -7.52 5.12 -23.49
CA GLU A 60 -8.73 5.88 -23.15
C GLU A 60 -8.87 6.11 -21.64
N ILE A 61 -8.16 5.34 -20.81
CA ILE A 61 -8.18 5.48 -19.36
C ILE A 61 -7.47 6.79 -18.98
N PRO A 62 -8.14 7.72 -18.26
CA PRO A 62 -7.54 8.99 -17.88
C PRO A 62 -6.23 8.81 -17.12
N GLY A 63 -5.13 9.39 -17.61
CA GLY A 63 -3.81 9.25 -16.97
C GLY A 63 -3.00 8.04 -17.43
N VAL A 64 -3.55 7.16 -18.26
CA VAL A 64 -2.83 6.07 -18.93
C VAL A 64 -2.40 6.55 -20.33
N GLY A 65 -1.15 6.98 -20.46
CA GLY A 65 -0.55 7.25 -21.77
C GLY A 65 0.09 6.00 -22.38
N LYS A 66 0.55 6.10 -23.63
CA LYS A 66 1.22 5.02 -24.40
C LYS A 66 2.28 4.24 -23.60
N ALA A 67 3.13 4.92 -22.83
CA ALA A 67 4.18 4.27 -22.03
C ALA A 67 3.63 3.43 -20.87
N ILE A 68 2.52 3.86 -20.27
CA ILE A 68 1.83 3.18 -19.18
C ILE A 68 0.99 2.03 -19.76
N ALA A 69 0.28 2.27 -20.85
CA ALA A 69 -0.46 1.24 -21.59
C ALA A 69 0.45 0.07 -22.00
N SER A 70 1.65 0.35 -22.50
CA SER A 70 2.63 -0.70 -22.84
C SER A 70 3.08 -1.53 -21.64
N LYS A 71 3.12 -0.96 -20.44
CA LYS A 71 3.47 -1.69 -19.20
C LYS A 71 2.32 -2.53 -18.68
N ILE A 72 1.09 -2.03 -18.84
CA ILE A 72 -0.12 -2.79 -18.54
C ILE A 72 -0.21 -4.00 -19.46
N ASP A 73 0.04 -3.82 -20.77
CA ASP A 73 0.09 -4.91 -21.75
C ASP A 73 1.12 -5.99 -21.38
N GLU A 74 2.35 -5.58 -21.04
CA GLU A 74 3.40 -6.50 -20.58
C GLU A 74 2.94 -7.30 -19.36
N MET A 75 2.34 -6.63 -18.37
CA MET A 75 1.92 -7.27 -17.13
C MET A 75 0.72 -8.20 -17.30
N LEU A 76 -0.22 -7.88 -18.19
CA LEU A 76 -1.36 -8.74 -18.54
C LEU A 76 -0.93 -9.95 -19.38
N ARG A 77 0.09 -9.81 -20.23
CA ARG A 77 0.61 -10.92 -21.06
C ARG A 77 1.49 -11.89 -20.28
N THR A 78 2.38 -11.36 -19.45
CA THR A 78 3.48 -12.12 -18.86
C THR A 78 3.27 -12.41 -17.37
N GLY A 79 2.36 -11.70 -16.71
CA GLY A 79 2.14 -11.75 -15.27
C GLY A 79 3.17 -10.97 -14.44
N HIS A 80 4.21 -10.43 -15.06
CA HIS A 80 5.27 -9.66 -14.38
C HIS A 80 5.58 -8.37 -15.17
N LEU A 81 6.39 -7.50 -14.58
CA LEU A 81 6.78 -6.23 -15.19
C LEU A 81 8.28 -6.04 -14.93
N GLU A 82 9.09 -6.19 -15.99
CA GLU A 82 10.56 -6.12 -15.89
C GLU A 82 11.01 -4.78 -15.30
N TYR A 83 10.30 -3.70 -15.63
CA TYR A 83 10.57 -2.37 -15.09
C TYR A 83 10.40 -2.30 -13.57
N TYR A 84 9.39 -2.98 -13.01
CA TYR A 84 9.15 -3.06 -11.57
C TYR A 84 10.28 -3.85 -10.89
N GLU A 85 10.62 -5.01 -11.44
CA GLU A 85 11.67 -5.89 -10.88
C GLU A 85 13.03 -5.19 -10.86
N ARG A 86 13.38 -4.49 -11.95
CA ARG A 86 14.61 -3.72 -12.02
C ARG A 86 14.64 -2.61 -10.96
N LEU A 87 13.59 -1.80 -10.84
CA LEU A 87 13.53 -0.76 -9.81
C LEU A 87 13.64 -1.33 -8.40
N ARG A 88 12.98 -2.47 -8.15
CA ARG A 88 13.05 -3.16 -6.86
C ARG A 88 14.47 -3.62 -6.54
N SER A 89 15.23 -4.11 -7.54
CA SER A 89 16.61 -4.55 -7.33
C SER A 89 17.60 -3.42 -7.00
N GLU A 90 17.25 -2.18 -7.32
CA GLU A 90 18.09 -1.00 -7.08
C GLU A 90 17.90 -0.41 -5.66
N ILE A 91 16.84 -0.80 -4.96
CA ILE A 91 16.50 -0.29 -3.63
C ILE A 91 16.63 -1.43 -2.60
N PRO A 92 17.33 -1.24 -1.47
CA PRO A 92 17.39 -2.27 -0.45
C PRO A 92 15.97 -2.63 0.05
N ASP A 93 15.64 -3.93 0.12
CA ASP A 93 14.34 -4.41 0.61
C ASP A 93 13.96 -3.82 1.97
N GLY A 94 14.97 -3.57 2.81
CA GLY A 94 14.83 -2.92 4.09
C GLY A 94 14.21 -1.52 4.01
N VAL A 95 14.60 -0.71 3.02
CA VAL A 95 14.04 0.63 2.78
C VAL A 95 12.61 0.55 2.29
N LEU A 96 12.32 -0.39 1.37
CA LEU A 96 10.96 -0.63 0.91
C LEU A 96 10.03 -1.07 2.04
N SER A 97 10.52 -1.88 2.99
CA SER A 97 9.75 -2.32 4.16
C SER A 97 9.29 -1.16 5.04
N LEU A 98 10.02 -0.04 5.05
CA LEU A 98 9.66 1.14 5.84
C LEU A 98 8.39 1.83 5.32
N LEU A 99 8.08 1.70 4.03
CA LEU A 99 6.81 2.21 3.45
C LEU A 99 5.58 1.52 4.06
N GLY A 100 5.76 0.33 4.63
CA GLY A 100 4.70 -0.37 5.35
C GLY A 100 4.33 0.31 6.67
N ILE A 101 5.18 1.20 7.23
CA ILE A 101 4.89 1.91 8.47
C ILE A 101 3.87 3.04 8.18
N PRO A 102 2.65 3.00 8.76
CA PRO A 102 1.70 4.09 8.61
C PRO A 102 2.33 5.42 9.06
N GLY A 103 2.33 6.41 8.15
CA GLY A 103 2.96 7.70 8.40
C GLY A 103 4.43 7.81 7.97
N VAL A 104 5.02 6.76 7.40
CA VAL A 104 6.28 6.82 6.64
C VAL A 104 5.94 6.75 5.15
N GLY A 105 6.27 7.82 4.42
CA GLY A 105 6.18 7.82 2.95
C GLY A 105 7.57 7.71 2.30
N PRO A 106 7.64 7.65 0.96
CA PRO A 106 8.89 7.51 0.20
C PRO A 106 10.00 8.46 0.63
N ARG A 107 9.70 9.75 0.72
CA ARG A 107 10.68 10.77 1.13
C ARG A 107 11.18 10.58 2.55
N THR A 108 10.30 10.15 3.46
CA THR A 108 10.69 9.83 4.83
C THR A 108 11.56 8.58 4.86
N ALA A 109 11.19 7.53 4.14
CA ALA A 109 11.98 6.30 4.04
C ALA A 109 13.38 6.58 3.47
N GLN A 110 13.47 7.39 2.41
CA GLN A 110 14.72 7.85 1.85
C GLN A 110 15.55 8.63 2.87
N LEU A 111 14.96 9.61 3.57
CA LEU A 111 15.65 10.41 4.58
C LEU A 111 16.20 9.55 5.73
N LEU A 112 15.42 8.58 6.21
CA LEU A 112 15.85 7.65 7.26
C LEU A 112 17.02 6.76 6.80
N TYR A 113 17.03 6.37 5.53
CA TYR A 113 18.10 5.60 4.93
C TYR A 113 19.37 6.44 4.71
N GLU A 114 19.27 7.62 4.09
CA GLU A 114 20.40 8.46 3.73
C GLU A 114 21.09 9.09 4.95
N GLU A 115 20.33 9.60 5.92
CA GLU A 115 20.88 10.33 7.06
C GLU A 115 21.26 9.43 8.24
N LEU A 116 20.51 8.34 8.45
CA LEU A 116 20.67 7.48 9.63
C LEU A 116 21.02 6.02 9.29
N GLY A 117 21.04 5.64 8.01
CA GLY A 117 21.34 4.27 7.58
C GLY A 117 20.32 3.24 8.00
N LEU A 118 19.08 3.66 8.30
CA LEU A 118 18.06 2.77 8.85
C LEU A 118 17.41 1.96 7.73
N VAL A 119 17.47 0.64 7.85
CA VAL A 119 16.96 -0.31 6.83
C VAL A 119 15.98 -1.31 7.43
N SER A 120 15.48 -1.10 8.65
CA SER A 120 14.51 -2.01 9.26
C SER A 120 13.57 -1.28 10.21
N ILE A 121 12.34 -1.81 10.37
CA ILE A 121 11.34 -1.27 11.30
C ILE A 121 11.89 -1.21 12.74
N PRO A 122 12.57 -2.26 13.27
CA PRO A 122 13.18 -2.18 14.60
C PRO A 122 14.22 -1.07 14.75
N ASP A 123 15.05 -0.83 13.72
CA ASP A 123 16.05 0.24 13.76
C ASP A 123 15.39 1.62 13.79
N VAL A 124 14.33 1.80 12.99
CA VAL A 124 13.51 3.03 13.01
C VAL A 124 12.84 3.22 14.36
N GLU A 125 12.30 2.17 14.97
CA GLU A 125 11.71 2.24 16.31
C GLU A 125 12.75 2.64 17.37
N ALA A 126 13.93 2.03 17.35
CA ALA A 126 15.02 2.36 18.26
C ALA A 126 15.47 3.81 18.11
N ALA A 127 15.67 4.28 16.87
CA ALA A 127 16.04 5.65 16.57
C ALA A 127 14.97 6.66 17.00
N ALA A 128 13.69 6.35 16.80
CA ALA A 128 12.58 7.19 17.25
C ALA A 128 12.48 7.29 18.77
N ARG A 129 12.67 6.17 19.50
CA ARG A 129 12.69 6.16 20.98
C ARG A 129 13.89 6.92 21.55
N GLN A 130 14.99 6.97 20.82
CA GLN A 130 16.18 7.77 21.16
C GLN A 130 16.05 9.23 20.72
N HIS A 131 14.91 9.64 20.16
CA HIS A 131 14.67 10.99 19.67
C HIS A 131 15.64 11.44 18.56
N ARG A 132 16.19 10.50 17.81
CA ARG A 132 17.09 10.80 16.68
C ARG A 132 16.35 11.22 15.42
N LEU A 133 15.06 10.88 15.30
CA LEU A 133 14.29 11.19 14.09
C LEU A 133 13.89 12.67 14.03
N ARG A 134 13.55 13.27 15.17
CA ARG A 134 13.16 14.69 15.26
C ARG A 134 14.27 15.70 14.96
N ASP A 135 15.52 15.25 14.89
CA ASP A 135 16.67 16.09 14.53
C ASP A 135 16.85 16.18 13.01
N LEU A 136 16.19 15.31 12.25
CA LEU A 136 16.26 15.29 10.79
C LEU A 136 15.39 16.40 10.19
N LYS A 137 15.92 17.07 9.16
CA LYS A 137 15.22 18.15 8.47
C LYS A 137 13.90 17.64 7.87
N GLY A 138 12.78 18.17 8.36
CA GLY A 138 11.43 17.79 7.92
C GLY A 138 10.73 16.75 8.81
N LEU A 139 11.45 16.16 9.77
CA LEU A 139 10.87 15.33 10.82
C LEU A 139 10.90 16.11 12.13
N GLY A 140 9.73 16.48 12.63
CA GLY A 140 9.58 17.08 13.96
C GLY A 140 9.08 16.08 15.00
N PRO A 141 8.94 16.49 16.28
CA PRO A 141 8.44 15.64 17.36
C PRO A 141 7.10 14.97 17.04
N LYS A 142 6.18 15.71 16.40
CA LYS A 142 4.87 15.19 15.96
C LYS A 142 4.99 14.11 14.89
N SER A 143 5.97 14.23 14.00
CA SER A 143 6.20 13.22 12.95
C SER A 143 6.80 11.95 13.56
N GLU A 144 7.75 12.09 14.48
CA GLU A 144 8.31 10.97 15.23
C GLU A 144 7.24 10.22 16.02
N GLU A 145 6.37 10.95 16.72
CA GLU A 145 5.24 10.35 17.44
C GLU A 145 4.31 9.59 16.48
N ARG A 146 3.98 10.17 15.33
CA ARG A 146 3.18 9.49 14.29
C ARG A 146 3.85 8.21 13.80
N ILE A 147 5.17 8.23 13.57
CA ILE A 147 5.93 7.05 13.14
C ILE A 147 5.88 5.97 14.23
N LEU A 148 6.11 6.31 15.50
CA LEU A 148 6.00 5.38 16.63
C LEU A 148 4.60 4.78 16.75
N GLN A 149 3.55 5.58 16.59
CA GLN A 149 2.17 5.11 16.57
C GLN A 149 1.91 4.17 15.37
N GLY A 150 2.47 4.47 14.20
CA GLY A 150 2.41 3.62 13.02
C GLY A 150 3.06 2.25 13.27
N ILE A 151 4.26 2.24 13.84
CA ILE A 151 4.97 1.00 14.20
C ILE A 151 4.16 0.17 15.22
N GLN A 152 3.61 0.82 16.25
CA GLN A 152 2.74 0.13 17.22
C GLN A 152 1.49 -0.45 16.55
N SER A 153 0.93 0.24 15.56
CA SER A 153 -0.24 -0.22 14.83
C SER A 153 0.09 -1.47 14.01
N LEU A 154 1.27 -1.52 13.38
CA LEU A 154 1.75 -2.74 12.71
C LEU A 154 1.87 -3.93 13.66
N HIS A 155 2.42 -3.72 14.86
CA HIS A 155 2.49 -4.78 15.87
C HIS A 155 1.10 -5.30 16.27
N ARG A 156 0.10 -4.40 16.37
CA ARG A 156 -1.29 -4.80 16.69
C ARG A 156 -1.97 -5.54 15.53
N VAL A 157 -1.79 -5.07 14.29
CA VAL A 157 -2.38 -5.68 13.08
C VAL A 157 -1.74 -7.05 12.78
N SER A 158 -0.49 -7.27 13.15
CA SER A 158 0.20 -8.56 12.93
C SER A 158 -0.28 -9.71 13.84
N GLY A 159 -1.27 -9.46 14.72
CA GLY A 159 -1.77 -10.43 15.69
C GLY A 159 -3.04 -11.13 15.23
N ARG A 160 -3.12 -12.44 15.47
CA ARG A 160 -4.41 -13.14 15.46
C ARG A 160 -5.05 -12.99 16.83
N HIS A 161 -6.28 -12.48 16.88
CA HIS A 161 -7.03 -12.29 18.11
C HIS A 161 -7.92 -13.50 18.39
N LEU A 162 -8.10 -13.88 19.66
CA LEU A 162 -9.06 -14.93 20.02
C LEU A 162 -10.48 -14.48 19.66
N LEU A 163 -11.30 -15.41 19.17
CA LEU A 163 -12.71 -15.12 18.87
C LEU A 163 -13.44 -14.50 20.07
N ALA A 164 -13.16 -14.99 21.27
CA ALA A 164 -13.75 -14.50 22.51
C ALA A 164 -13.44 -13.02 22.79
N THR A 165 -12.30 -12.52 22.31
CA THR A 165 -11.91 -11.10 22.46
C THR A 165 -12.48 -10.25 21.34
N ALA A 166 -12.50 -10.77 20.10
CA ALA A 166 -12.89 -10.00 18.93
C ALA A 166 -14.41 -9.93 18.72
N LEU A 167 -15.17 -10.97 19.08
CA LEU A 167 -16.61 -11.04 18.85
C LEU A 167 -17.40 -9.89 19.55
N PRO A 168 -17.17 -9.57 20.84
CA PRO A 168 -17.89 -8.47 21.49
C PRO A 168 -17.65 -7.11 20.81
N VAL A 169 -16.41 -6.84 20.38
CA VAL A 169 -16.04 -5.61 19.67
C VAL A 169 -16.75 -5.54 18.31
N ALA A 170 -16.79 -6.66 17.58
CA ALA A 170 -17.49 -6.73 16.30
C ALA A 170 -19.01 -6.53 16.46
N GLU A 171 -19.62 -7.09 17.51
CA GLU A 171 -21.04 -6.91 17.82
C GLU A 171 -21.38 -5.45 18.15
N GLU A 172 -20.51 -4.75 18.88
CA GLU A 172 -20.65 -3.31 19.17
C GLU A 172 -20.62 -2.47 17.88
N ILE A 173 -19.67 -2.74 16.98
CA ILE A 173 -19.59 -2.06 15.68
C ILE A 173 -20.84 -2.35 14.84
N VAL A 174 -21.30 -3.61 14.80
CA VAL A 174 -22.51 -3.99 14.05
C VAL A 174 -23.75 -3.28 14.60
N ALA A 175 -23.87 -3.14 15.93
CA ALA A 175 -24.95 -2.40 16.55
C ALA A 175 -24.92 -0.92 16.15
N ALA A 176 -23.76 -0.26 16.26
CA ALA A 176 -23.60 1.14 15.86
C ALA A 176 -23.89 1.37 14.36
N LEU A 177 -23.45 0.45 13.49
CA LEU A 177 -23.71 0.54 12.05
C LEU A 177 -25.19 0.38 11.71
N LYS A 178 -25.92 -0.49 12.42
CA LYS A 178 -27.38 -0.64 12.24
C LYS A 178 -28.17 0.61 12.61
N GLU A 179 -27.67 1.43 13.52
CA GLU A 179 -28.31 2.69 13.91
C GLU A 179 -28.11 3.80 12.86
N HIS A 180 -27.07 3.72 12.04
CA HIS A 180 -26.66 4.79 11.13
C HIS A 180 -26.80 4.46 9.64
N LEU A 181 -27.02 3.21 9.27
CA LEU A 181 -27.15 2.77 7.88
C LEU A 181 -28.58 2.32 7.58
N GLU A 182 -29.16 2.82 6.49
CA GLU A 182 -30.35 2.26 5.86
C GLU A 182 -29.97 0.98 5.10
N ALA A 183 -29.64 -0.08 5.84
CA ALA A 183 -29.31 -1.39 5.29
C ALA A 183 -30.31 -2.45 5.78
N GLU A 184 -30.68 -3.39 4.91
CA GLU A 184 -31.57 -4.51 5.26
C GLU A 184 -30.97 -5.41 6.35
N GLY A 185 -29.64 -5.45 6.48
CA GLY A 185 -28.96 -6.15 7.55
C GLY A 185 -27.44 -5.92 7.54
N VAL A 186 -26.87 -5.85 8.74
CA VAL A 186 -25.42 -5.77 8.96
C VAL A 186 -24.96 -7.02 9.69
N THR A 187 -23.96 -7.71 9.13
CA THR A 187 -23.38 -8.93 9.68
C THR A 187 -21.86 -8.91 9.51
N PRO A 188 -21.07 -9.40 10.48
CA PRO A 188 -19.64 -9.54 10.29
C PRO A 188 -19.33 -10.59 9.23
N ALA A 189 -18.26 -10.37 8.46
CA ALA A 189 -17.79 -11.28 7.42
C ALA A 189 -16.49 -12.02 7.84
N GLY A 190 -15.91 -12.79 6.92
CA GLY A 190 -14.58 -13.38 7.10
C GLY A 190 -14.50 -14.48 8.16
N SER A 191 -13.34 -14.56 8.84
CA SER A 191 -13.03 -15.58 9.86
C SER A 191 -13.93 -15.48 11.09
N LEU A 192 -14.36 -14.25 11.43
CA LEU A 192 -15.26 -13.99 12.56
C LEU A 192 -16.65 -14.62 12.32
N ARG A 193 -17.20 -14.48 11.11
CA ARG A 193 -18.46 -15.15 10.71
C ARG A 193 -18.39 -16.67 10.76
N ARG A 194 -17.23 -17.25 10.47
CA ARG A 194 -17.02 -18.71 10.47
C ARG A 194 -16.66 -19.27 11.85
N CYS A 195 -16.72 -18.46 12.90
CA CYS A 195 -16.33 -18.82 14.26
C CYS A 195 -14.93 -19.45 14.32
N ALA A 196 -13.99 -18.94 13.51
CA ALA A 196 -12.61 -19.41 13.58
C ALA A 196 -12.07 -19.12 14.99
N PRO A 197 -11.27 -20.02 15.60
CA PRO A 197 -10.79 -19.87 16.97
C PRO A 197 -9.99 -18.59 17.18
N THR A 198 -9.38 -18.10 16.10
CA THR A 198 -8.73 -16.81 16.03
C THR A 198 -9.15 -16.06 14.76
N VAL A 199 -9.15 -14.73 14.83
CA VAL A 199 -9.48 -13.81 13.73
C VAL A 199 -8.31 -12.86 13.49
N GLY A 200 -8.21 -12.31 12.28
CA GLY A 200 -7.18 -11.31 11.93
C GLY A 200 -7.74 -9.90 11.99
#